data_AF-A8P6L4-F1
#
_entry.id   AF-A8P6L4-F1
#
_cell.length_a   1.000
_cell.length_b   1.000
_cell.length_c   1.000
_cell.angle_alpha   90.00
_cell.angle_beta   90.00
_cell.angle_gamma   90.00
#
_symmetry.space_group_name_H-M   'P 1'
#
loop_
_entity.id
_entity.type
_entity.pdbx_description
1 polymer ?
#
loop_
_entity_poly.entity_id
_entity_poly.type
_entity_poly.pdbx_seq_one_letter_code
_entity_poly.pdbx_strand_id
1 'polypeptide(L)'
;MDSAPPPPSKNLLRFHRRRKLRLNETQIPVLTEESKRCLRNLSSYRAPKPRLQFPRSRMAAVLVALFVGRKGDLYVLLSRRSASLRTYAGDTSLPGGKVDPGDVSLEDTARREAFEEIGLPRDRKKVPLLCVLEPFLAAELIVTPVVVLILDNTLEPILNTAEVASLFSHPLASFLSTTPPFPSEPESEEVPYHRSFDVEATGPFSSKQMFRVHEFLTGREAGGIKPVFGLTAAMLIRVATIGYGREPDFEVHPPGAPTMDERIAWALVHRKVFKDACEKEGIDLGLARRIAGVDKDGRPVKTARNLKAGEGKGRRKREYKL
;
A
#
# COMPACT_ATOMS: atom_id res chain seq x y z
N MET A 1 19.88 24.22 28.99
CA MET A 1 19.31 22.87 28.85
C MET A 1 19.54 22.46 27.41
N ASP A 2 20.68 21.82 27.15
CA ASP A 2 21.04 21.34 25.81
C ASP A 2 20.14 20.16 25.44
N SER A 3 19.28 20.36 24.45
CA SER A 3 18.52 19.28 23.83
C SER A 3 19.48 18.42 23.00
N ALA A 4 19.60 17.15 23.37
CA ALA A 4 20.38 16.18 22.62
C ALA A 4 19.92 16.15 21.13
N PRO A 5 20.85 16.02 20.17
CA PRO A 5 20.50 15.96 18.75
C PRO A 5 19.56 14.78 18.48
N PRO A 6 18.57 14.93 17.59
CA PRO A 6 17.67 13.83 17.23
C PRO A 6 18.48 12.66 16.67
N PRO A 7 18.13 11.41 17.01
CA PRO A 7 18.85 10.25 16.51
C PRO A 7 18.76 10.20 14.98
N PRO A 8 19.85 9.83 14.28
CA PRO A 8 19.87 9.79 12.82
C PRO A 8 18.80 8.86 12.27
N SER A 9 18.15 9.25 11.17
CA SER A 9 17.12 8.46 10.47
C SER A 9 17.70 7.10 10.04
N LYS A 10 17.47 6.06 10.84
CA LYS A 10 17.94 4.71 10.51
C LYS A 10 17.05 4.18 9.39
N ASN A 11 17.66 3.80 8.25
CA ASN A 11 16.95 3.04 7.22
C ASN A 11 16.43 1.72 7.81
N LEU A 12 15.13 1.65 8.13
CA LEU A 12 14.51 0.52 8.83
C LEU A 12 14.41 -0.74 7.97
N LEU A 13 14.61 -0.63 6.65
CA LEU A 13 14.58 -1.78 5.75
C LEU A 13 15.79 -2.70 5.90
N ARG A 14 16.89 -2.23 6.52
CA ARG A 14 18.11 -3.04 6.67
C ARG A 14 18.07 -4.09 7.79
N PHE A 15 17.09 -4.03 8.69
CA PHE A 15 17.04 -4.88 9.89
C PHE A 15 16.25 -6.19 9.71
N HIS A 16 15.78 -6.49 8.50
CA HIS A 16 15.00 -7.71 8.22
C HIS A 16 15.93 -8.94 8.15
N ARG A 17 15.94 -9.79 9.18
CA ARG A 17 16.63 -11.09 9.19
C ARG A 17 15.68 -12.22 8.78
N ARG A 18 16.05 -12.94 7.73
CA ARG A 18 15.30 -14.09 7.18
C ARG A 18 15.29 -15.27 8.17
N ARG A 19 14.19 -16.01 8.21
CA ARG A 19 14.16 -17.42 8.66
C ARG A 19 13.53 -18.29 7.57
N LYS A 20 14.06 -19.50 7.39
CA LYS A 20 13.58 -20.48 6.41
C LYS A 20 12.19 -20.95 6.86
N LEU A 21 11.11 -20.57 6.14
CA LEU A 21 9.77 -21.12 6.38
C LEU A 21 9.79 -22.62 6.09
N ARG A 22 9.30 -23.44 7.03
CA ARG A 22 9.07 -24.87 6.83
C ARG A 22 7.59 -25.10 6.54
N LEU A 23 7.20 -24.97 5.27
CA LEU A 23 5.82 -25.13 4.81
C LEU A 23 5.26 -26.56 5.02
N ASN A 24 6.09 -27.54 5.38
CA ASN A 24 5.72 -28.95 5.50
C ASN A 24 5.30 -29.38 6.91
N GLU A 25 5.38 -28.50 7.92
CA GLU A 25 5.20 -28.86 9.34
C GLU A 25 3.86 -28.33 9.94
N THR A 26 2.95 -27.82 9.12
CA THR A 26 1.69 -27.20 9.58
C THR A 26 0.49 -27.88 8.90
N GLN A 27 -0.57 -28.19 9.66
CA GLN A 27 -1.84 -28.73 9.13
C GLN A 27 -2.59 -27.66 8.31
N ILE A 28 -2.03 -27.29 7.17
CA ILE A 28 -2.63 -26.36 6.20
C ILE A 28 -3.43 -27.21 5.21
N PRO A 29 -4.66 -26.81 4.81
CA PRO A 29 -5.33 -27.37 3.65
C PRO A 29 -4.36 -27.41 2.46
N VAL A 30 -4.36 -28.48 1.66
CA VAL A 30 -3.39 -28.60 0.56
C VAL A 30 -3.47 -27.36 -0.33
N LEU A 31 -2.40 -26.56 -0.32
CA LEU A 31 -2.31 -25.33 -1.11
C LEU A 31 -2.49 -25.66 -2.60
N THR A 32 -3.23 -24.81 -3.31
CA THR A 32 -3.24 -24.86 -4.78
C THR A 32 -1.84 -24.57 -5.33
N GLU A 33 -1.53 -25.08 -6.54
CA GLU A 33 -0.23 -24.79 -7.17
C GLU A 33 -0.02 -23.29 -7.39
N GLU A 34 -1.10 -22.55 -7.65
CA GLU A 34 -1.09 -21.10 -7.77
C GLU A 34 -0.72 -20.44 -6.43
N SER A 35 -1.34 -20.85 -5.32
CA SER A 35 -0.99 -20.37 -3.98
C SER A 35 0.45 -20.71 -3.58
N LYS A 36 0.93 -21.93 -3.89
CA LYS A 36 2.35 -22.31 -3.65
C LYS A 36 3.30 -21.41 -4.42
N ARG A 37 3.00 -21.10 -5.68
CA ARG A 37 3.79 -20.16 -6.48
C ARG A 37 3.74 -18.76 -5.88
N CYS A 38 2.57 -18.31 -5.44
CA CYS A 38 2.37 -17.02 -4.78
C CYS A 38 3.24 -16.85 -3.53
N LEU A 39 3.21 -17.82 -2.61
CA LEU A 39 4.04 -17.79 -1.42
C LEU A 39 5.55 -17.83 -1.74
N ARG A 40 5.96 -18.60 -2.76
CA ARG A 40 7.37 -18.64 -3.20
C ARG A 40 7.83 -17.29 -3.76
N ASN A 41 7.01 -16.64 -4.58
CA ASN A 41 7.33 -15.33 -5.15
C ASN A 41 7.41 -14.26 -4.06
N LEU A 42 6.41 -14.19 -3.17
CA LEU A 42 6.42 -13.25 -2.05
C LEU A 42 7.61 -13.48 -1.11
N SER A 43 7.90 -14.71 -0.72
CA SER A 43 9.06 -15.01 0.16
C SER A 43 10.42 -14.72 -0.51
N SER A 44 10.47 -14.75 -1.84
CA SER A 44 11.68 -14.44 -2.63
C SER A 44 11.79 -12.95 -2.97
N TYR A 45 10.68 -12.20 -2.92
CA TYR A 45 10.63 -10.79 -3.30
C TYR A 45 11.54 -9.92 -2.43
N ARG A 46 12.31 -9.04 -3.09
CA ARG A 46 13.14 -8.04 -2.42
C ARG A 46 12.83 -6.69 -3.02
N ALA A 47 12.19 -5.83 -2.22
CA ALA A 47 11.98 -4.45 -2.60
C ALA A 47 13.33 -3.78 -2.93
N PRO A 48 13.39 -2.95 -3.99
CA PRO A 48 14.56 -2.12 -4.25
C PRO A 48 14.89 -1.26 -3.03
N LYS A 49 16.17 -1.02 -2.77
CA LYS A 49 16.58 -0.10 -1.70
C LYS A 49 16.02 1.29 -2.01
N PRO A 50 15.26 1.93 -1.09
CA PRO A 50 14.79 3.28 -1.30
C PRO A 50 15.99 4.20 -1.47
N ARG A 51 15.92 5.04 -2.50
CA ARG A 51 16.94 6.06 -2.75
C ARG A 51 16.70 7.30 -1.88
N LEU A 52 15.44 7.56 -1.57
CA LEU A 52 14.98 8.66 -0.73
C LEU A 52 15.03 8.27 0.76
N GLN A 53 15.33 9.25 1.60
CA GLN A 53 15.16 9.14 3.05
C GLN A 53 13.79 9.69 3.43
N PHE A 54 13.16 9.09 4.44
CA PHE A 54 11.82 9.45 4.88
C PHE A 54 11.87 9.88 6.35
N PRO A 55 11.16 10.96 6.73
CA PRO A 55 11.03 11.32 8.13
C PRO A 55 10.26 10.22 8.84
N ARG A 56 10.86 9.68 9.90
CA ARG A 56 10.32 8.58 10.71
C ARG A 56 8.94 8.94 11.25
N SER A 57 8.72 10.20 11.64
CA SER A 57 7.42 10.69 12.11
C SER A 57 6.31 10.66 11.05
N ARG A 58 6.66 10.47 9.77
CA ARG A 58 5.73 10.31 8.65
C ARG A 58 5.78 8.92 8.03
N MET A 59 6.50 7.98 8.63
CA MET A 59 6.49 6.59 8.21
C MET A 59 5.34 5.85 8.90
N ALA A 60 4.74 4.92 8.17
CA ALA A 60 3.75 3.99 8.67
C ALA A 60 3.99 2.61 8.07
N ALA A 61 3.50 1.57 8.75
CA ALA A 61 3.54 0.22 8.24
C ALA A 61 2.17 -0.44 8.40
N VAL A 62 1.76 -1.19 7.38
CA VAL A 62 0.52 -1.96 7.40
C VAL A 62 0.82 -3.44 7.19
N LEU A 63 0.07 -4.29 7.87
CA LEU A 63 0.21 -5.73 7.79
C LEU A 63 -0.72 -6.30 6.73
N VAL A 64 -0.16 -6.86 5.66
CA VAL A 64 -0.87 -7.70 4.71
C VAL A 64 -0.79 -9.13 5.22
N ALA A 65 -1.75 -9.48 6.08
CA ALA A 65 -1.82 -10.78 6.71
C ALA A 65 -2.56 -11.77 5.80
N LEU A 66 -1.79 -12.67 5.18
CA LEU A 66 -2.31 -13.73 4.32
C LEU A 66 -2.65 -14.97 5.15
N PHE A 67 -3.69 -15.70 4.77
CA PHE A 67 -3.99 -17.02 5.32
C PHE A 67 -4.55 -17.94 4.23
N VAL A 68 -4.54 -19.24 4.51
CA VAL A 68 -4.99 -20.26 3.55
C VAL A 68 -6.45 -20.56 3.77
N GLY A 69 -7.27 -20.33 2.75
CA GLY A 69 -8.68 -20.66 2.72
C GLY A 69 -8.92 -22.17 2.60
N ARG A 70 -10.18 -22.59 2.77
CA ARG A 70 -10.57 -24.01 2.78
C ARG A 70 -10.21 -24.77 1.50
N LYS A 71 -10.13 -24.08 0.37
CA LYS A 71 -9.80 -24.64 -0.95
C LYS A 71 -8.30 -24.58 -1.29
N GLY A 72 -7.45 -24.13 -0.37
CA GLY A 72 -6.02 -23.95 -0.60
C GLY A 72 -5.65 -22.61 -1.25
N ASP A 73 -6.62 -21.72 -1.46
CA ASP A 73 -6.43 -20.37 -2.00
C ASP A 73 -5.97 -19.39 -0.92
N LEU A 74 -5.26 -18.33 -1.30
CA LEU A 74 -4.80 -17.30 -0.38
C LEU A 74 -5.84 -16.19 -0.21
N TYR A 75 -6.11 -15.86 1.05
CA TYR A 75 -6.95 -14.74 1.45
C TYR A 75 -6.11 -13.70 2.19
N VAL A 76 -6.51 -12.44 2.07
CA VAL A 76 -6.01 -11.35 2.91
C VAL A 76 -7.02 -11.01 4.00
N LEU A 77 -6.53 -10.80 5.22
CA LEU A 77 -7.32 -10.29 6.33
C LEU A 77 -7.44 -8.76 6.24
N LEU A 78 -8.66 -8.25 6.35
CA LEU A 78 -9.01 -6.83 6.28
C LEU A 78 -9.86 -6.44 7.48
N SER A 79 -9.73 -5.19 7.91
CA SER A 79 -10.53 -4.60 8.99
C SER A 79 -11.50 -3.56 8.43
N ARG A 80 -12.68 -3.47 9.06
CA ARG A 80 -13.52 -2.28 8.99
C ARG A 80 -13.17 -1.38 10.15
N ARG A 81 -12.69 -0.18 9.87
CA ARG A 81 -12.37 0.82 10.90
C ARG A 81 -13.62 1.21 11.69
N SER A 82 -13.46 1.49 12.97
CA SER A 82 -14.55 1.98 13.82
C SER A 82 -15.14 3.27 13.25
N ALA A 83 -16.47 3.41 13.39
CA ALA A 83 -17.19 4.59 12.93
C ALA A 83 -16.90 5.83 13.81
N SER A 84 -16.34 5.65 15.01
CA SER A 84 -16.00 6.73 15.94
C SER A 84 -14.67 7.43 15.63
N LEU A 85 -13.90 6.93 14.66
CA LEU A 85 -12.59 7.48 14.31
C LEU A 85 -12.71 8.80 13.56
N ARG A 86 -11.82 9.76 13.84
CA ARG A 86 -11.81 11.08 13.19
C ARG A 86 -11.48 11.05 11.70
N THR A 87 -10.82 10.00 11.22
CA THR A 87 -10.38 9.88 9.83
C THR A 87 -10.61 8.45 9.35
N TYR A 88 -11.09 8.32 8.11
CA TYR A 88 -11.37 7.03 7.46
C TYR A 88 -12.38 6.17 8.24
N ALA A 89 -13.37 6.81 8.86
CA ALA A 89 -14.37 6.12 9.68
C ALA A 89 -15.19 5.13 8.84
N GLY A 90 -15.24 3.87 9.30
CA GLY A 90 -15.93 2.79 8.58
C GLY A 90 -15.24 2.33 7.29
N ASP A 91 -14.05 2.83 6.97
CA ASP A 91 -13.32 2.41 5.77
C ASP A 91 -12.73 1.00 5.93
N THR A 92 -12.58 0.32 4.80
CA THR A 92 -11.85 -0.94 4.71
C THR A 92 -10.35 -0.67 4.68
N SER A 93 -9.62 -1.27 5.63
CA SER A 93 -8.18 -1.08 5.79
C SER A 93 -7.43 -2.38 6.06
N LEU A 94 -6.12 -2.32 5.85
CA LEU A 94 -5.18 -3.28 6.43
C LEU A 94 -4.85 -2.83 7.86
N PRO A 95 -4.64 -3.76 8.81
CA PRO A 95 -4.17 -3.39 10.14
C PRO A 95 -2.84 -2.66 10.07
N GLY A 96 -2.66 -1.61 10.86
CA GLY A 96 -1.42 -0.84 10.80
C GLY A 96 -1.55 0.63 11.19
N GLY A 97 -0.38 1.26 11.34
CA GLY A 97 -0.29 2.60 11.87
C GLY A 97 1.10 3.21 11.73
N LYS A 98 1.31 4.29 12.48
CA LYS A 98 2.55 5.08 12.40
C LYS A 98 3.70 4.35 13.07
N VAL A 99 4.91 4.65 12.63
CA VAL A 99 6.12 4.16 13.29
C VAL A 99 6.28 4.87 14.64
N ASP A 100 6.36 4.09 15.71
CA ASP A 100 6.60 4.60 17.05
C ASP A 100 8.09 4.70 17.36
N PRO A 101 8.54 5.56 18.30
CA PRO A 101 9.96 5.68 18.65
C PRO A 101 10.62 4.36 19.04
N GLY A 102 9.87 3.44 19.67
CA GLY A 102 10.36 2.13 20.09
C GLY A 102 10.48 1.08 18.97
N ASP A 103 9.88 1.31 17.81
CA ASP A 103 9.84 0.29 16.74
C ASP A 103 11.20 0.13 16.05
N VAL A 104 11.82 -1.05 16.17
CA VAL A 104 13.16 -1.27 15.60
C VAL A 104 13.13 -1.55 14.09
N SER A 105 11.96 -1.91 13.54
CA SER A 105 11.74 -2.15 12.11
C SER A 105 10.28 -1.87 11.70
N LEU A 106 10.03 -1.78 10.38
CA LEU A 106 8.66 -1.66 9.85
C LEU A 106 7.84 -2.93 10.08
N GLU A 107 8.48 -4.09 10.13
CA GLU A 107 7.82 -5.33 10.55
C GLU A 107 7.33 -5.22 12.00
N ASP A 108 8.15 -4.65 12.89
CA ASP A 108 7.76 -4.50 14.29
C ASP A 108 6.62 -3.50 14.47
N THR A 109 6.62 -2.39 13.71
CA THR A 109 5.49 -1.45 13.64
C THR A 109 4.21 -2.18 13.20
N ALA A 110 4.23 -2.85 12.04
CA ALA A 110 3.04 -3.53 11.52
C ALA A 110 2.52 -4.64 12.46
N ARG A 111 3.43 -5.35 13.15
CA ARG A 111 3.06 -6.38 14.14
C ARG A 111 2.52 -5.80 15.44
N ARG A 112 3.05 -4.67 15.91
CA ARG A 112 2.55 -3.97 17.10
C ARG A 112 1.12 -3.50 16.84
N GLU A 113 0.93 -2.77 15.76
CA GLU A 113 -0.39 -2.24 15.37
C GLU A 113 -1.40 -3.36 15.14
N ALA A 114 -1.04 -4.42 14.41
CA ALA A 114 -1.95 -5.57 14.25
C ALA A 114 -2.26 -6.31 15.57
N PHE A 115 -1.34 -6.31 16.53
CA PHE A 115 -1.62 -6.86 17.85
C PHE A 115 -2.58 -5.96 18.64
N GLU A 116 -2.39 -4.64 18.58
CA GLU A 116 -3.23 -3.64 19.26
C GLU A 116 -4.64 -3.57 18.67
N GLU A 117 -4.78 -3.57 17.35
CA GLU A 117 -6.05 -3.43 16.66
C GLU A 117 -6.88 -4.72 16.65
N ILE A 118 -6.24 -5.87 16.43
CA ILE A 118 -6.92 -7.14 16.14
C ILE A 118 -6.39 -8.34 16.95
N GLY A 119 -5.49 -8.13 17.91
CA GLY A 119 -4.98 -9.20 18.76
C GLY A 119 -4.09 -10.22 18.04
N LEU A 120 -3.63 -9.92 16.82
CA LEU A 120 -2.84 -10.86 16.02
C LEU A 120 -1.49 -11.13 16.71
N PRO A 121 -1.11 -12.40 17.00
CA PRO A 121 0.11 -12.66 17.73
C PRO A 121 1.36 -12.17 17.03
N ARG A 122 2.26 -11.59 17.84
CA ARG A 122 3.59 -11.15 17.39
C ARG A 122 4.58 -12.31 17.20
N ASP A 123 4.16 -13.55 17.48
CA ASP A 123 4.98 -14.75 17.31
C ASP A 123 5.28 -15.00 15.81
N ARG A 124 6.55 -14.79 15.46
CA ARG A 124 7.06 -14.97 14.09
C ARG A 124 7.05 -16.43 13.62
N LYS A 125 6.85 -17.42 14.50
CA LYS A 125 6.63 -18.82 14.09
C LYS A 125 5.21 -19.05 13.62
N LYS A 126 4.22 -18.45 14.29
CA LYS A 126 2.80 -18.53 13.94
C LYS A 126 2.43 -17.62 12.77
N VAL A 127 3.09 -16.47 12.68
CA VAL A 127 2.83 -15.44 11.67
C VAL A 127 4.15 -15.03 11.01
N PRO A 128 4.84 -15.92 10.27
CA PRO A 128 6.13 -15.59 9.65
C PRO A 128 6.04 -14.50 8.58
N LEU A 129 7.11 -13.71 8.49
CA LEU A 129 7.30 -12.71 7.44
C LEU A 129 7.56 -13.39 6.09
N LEU A 130 6.85 -12.93 5.05
CA LEU A 130 7.14 -13.28 3.66
C LEU A 130 8.06 -12.21 3.04
N CYS A 131 7.63 -10.95 3.02
CA CYS A 131 8.42 -9.84 2.50
C CYS A 131 7.93 -8.48 3.03
N VAL A 132 8.72 -7.45 2.75
CA VAL A 132 8.35 -6.05 2.92
C VAL A 132 8.42 -5.39 1.55
N LEU A 133 7.35 -4.69 1.17
CA LEU A 133 7.23 -4.03 -0.13
C LEU A 133 7.90 -2.65 -0.13
N GLU A 134 8.00 -2.07 -1.32
CA GLU A 134 8.27 -0.66 -1.51
C GLU A 134 7.19 0.23 -0.86
N PRO A 135 7.55 1.46 -0.43
CA PRO A 135 6.63 2.36 0.23
C PRO A 135 5.61 2.98 -0.73
N PHE A 136 4.44 3.32 -0.20
CA PHE A 136 3.36 4.00 -0.89
C PHE A 136 3.07 5.35 -0.24
N LEU A 137 2.69 6.34 -1.05
CA LEU A 137 2.34 7.67 -0.57
C LEU A 137 0.85 7.76 -0.19
N ALA A 138 0.58 8.00 1.08
CA ALA A 138 -0.72 8.47 1.58
C ALA A 138 -0.78 10.01 1.59
N ALA A 139 -1.84 10.59 2.19
CA ALA A 139 -1.98 12.04 2.31
C ALA A 139 -0.83 12.66 3.15
N GLU A 140 -0.56 12.10 4.32
CA GLU A 140 0.43 12.61 5.28
C GLU A 140 1.48 11.59 5.71
N LEU A 141 1.43 10.38 5.15
CA LEU A 141 2.26 9.26 5.55
C LEU A 141 2.89 8.57 4.33
N ILE A 142 4.03 7.94 4.57
CA ILE A 142 4.70 7.02 3.67
C ILE A 142 4.50 5.63 4.28
N VAL A 143 3.60 4.87 3.67
CA VAL A 143 3.07 3.61 4.20
C VAL A 143 3.79 2.44 3.55
N THR A 144 4.34 1.52 4.34
CA THR A 144 5.04 0.34 3.82
C THR A 144 4.26 -0.94 4.11
N PRO A 145 3.86 -1.72 3.09
CA PRO A 145 3.22 -3.02 3.31
C PRO A 145 4.22 -4.07 3.80
N VAL A 146 3.86 -4.75 4.88
CA VAL A 146 4.58 -5.89 5.47
C VAL A 146 3.71 -7.12 5.26
N VAL A 147 4.17 -8.06 4.45
CA VAL A 147 3.40 -9.26 4.09
C VAL A 147 3.81 -10.42 4.99
N VAL A 148 2.83 -11.01 5.67
CA VAL A 148 3.02 -12.17 6.55
C VAL A 148 2.06 -13.30 6.15
N LEU A 149 2.39 -14.51 6.55
CA LEU A 149 1.50 -15.66 6.42
C LEU A 149 1.06 -16.11 7.81
N ILE A 150 -0.24 -16.15 8.06
CA ILE A 150 -0.83 -16.76 9.24
C ILE A 150 -0.84 -18.28 9.02
N LEU A 151 -0.08 -19.00 9.84
CA LEU A 151 0.00 -20.46 9.83
C LEU A 151 -0.91 -21.11 10.88
N ASP A 152 -1.21 -20.38 11.94
CA ASP A 152 -2.07 -20.83 13.03
C ASP A 152 -3.53 -20.52 12.70
N ASN A 153 -4.30 -21.56 12.37
CA ASN A 153 -5.73 -21.46 12.04
C ASN A 153 -6.63 -21.50 13.29
N THR A 154 -6.06 -21.63 14.49
CA THR A 154 -6.80 -21.53 15.76
C THR A 154 -6.74 -20.12 16.34
N LEU A 155 -6.22 -19.14 15.60
CA LEU A 155 -6.17 -17.75 16.06
C LEU A 155 -7.58 -17.17 16.09
N GLU A 156 -7.98 -16.71 17.27
CA GLU A 156 -9.18 -15.92 17.49
C GLU A 156 -8.77 -14.45 17.69
N PRO A 157 -8.99 -13.57 16.68
CA PRO A 157 -8.65 -12.16 16.81
C PRO A 157 -9.44 -11.50 17.93
N ILE A 158 -8.74 -10.71 18.77
CA ILE A 158 -9.37 -9.90 19.82
C ILE A 158 -9.37 -8.47 19.33
N LEU A 159 -10.55 -7.94 19.00
CA LEU A 159 -10.67 -6.62 18.39
C LEU A 159 -10.65 -5.53 19.45
N ASN A 160 -9.83 -4.50 19.21
CA ASN A 160 -10.00 -3.23 19.88
C ASN A 160 -11.16 -2.47 19.22
N THR A 161 -12.35 -2.55 19.81
CA THR A 161 -13.58 -1.97 19.25
C THR A 161 -13.55 -0.45 19.12
N ALA A 162 -12.64 0.23 19.82
CA ALA A 162 -12.41 1.66 19.64
C ALA A 162 -11.83 1.98 18.24
N GLU A 163 -11.12 1.03 17.63
CA GLU A 163 -10.39 1.23 16.38
C GLU A 163 -10.91 0.34 15.24
N VAL A 164 -11.37 -0.88 15.55
CA VAL A 164 -11.83 -1.89 14.59
C VAL A 164 -13.25 -2.34 14.93
N ALA A 165 -14.17 -2.15 13.99
CA ALA A 165 -15.56 -2.59 14.13
C ALA A 165 -15.73 -4.08 13.81
N SER A 166 -15.03 -4.59 12.79
CA SER A 166 -15.09 -5.99 12.38
C SER A 166 -13.89 -6.39 11.54
N LEU A 167 -13.66 -7.71 11.44
CA LEU A 167 -12.74 -8.31 10.49
C LEU A 167 -13.50 -9.05 9.39
N PHE A 168 -12.91 -9.08 8.21
CA PHE A 168 -13.34 -9.93 7.12
C PHE A 168 -12.14 -10.28 6.25
N SER A 169 -12.36 -11.13 5.25
CA SER A 169 -11.31 -11.55 4.34
C SER A 169 -11.74 -11.50 2.90
N HIS A 170 -10.77 -11.29 2.03
CA HIS A 170 -10.96 -11.29 0.58
C HIS A 170 -9.90 -12.14 -0.11
N PRO A 171 -10.22 -12.89 -1.18
CA PRO A 171 -9.22 -13.63 -1.93
C PRO A 171 -8.14 -12.69 -2.46
N LEU A 172 -6.86 -13.04 -2.28
CA LEU A 172 -5.77 -12.18 -2.77
C LEU A 172 -5.76 -12.09 -4.30
N ALA A 173 -6.09 -13.20 -4.98
CA ALA A 173 -6.10 -13.27 -6.44
C ALA A 173 -7.15 -12.34 -7.08
N SER A 174 -8.23 -12.00 -6.37
CA SER A 174 -9.32 -11.21 -6.94
C SER A 174 -8.98 -9.72 -7.06
N PHE A 175 -7.83 -9.27 -6.54
CA PHE A 175 -7.28 -7.93 -6.82
C PHE A 175 -6.57 -7.85 -8.17
N LEU A 176 -6.52 -8.95 -8.94
CA LEU A 176 -5.99 -9.00 -10.31
C LEU A 176 -7.09 -9.17 -11.37
N SER A 177 -8.35 -9.22 -10.96
CA SER A 177 -9.46 -9.42 -11.88
C SER A 177 -10.58 -8.39 -11.70
N THR A 178 -11.26 -8.10 -12.79
CA THR A 178 -12.55 -7.39 -12.82
C THR A 178 -13.74 -8.28 -12.48
N THR A 179 -13.56 -9.60 -12.42
CA THR A 179 -14.62 -10.58 -12.10
C THR A 179 -14.70 -10.82 -10.59
N PRO A 180 -15.91 -10.80 -9.98
CA PRO A 180 -16.05 -11.07 -8.56
C PRO A 180 -15.63 -12.52 -8.20
N PRO A 181 -15.03 -12.74 -7.02
CA PRO A 181 -14.69 -14.08 -6.55
C PRO A 181 -15.87 -14.81 -5.88
N PHE A 182 -17.04 -14.19 -5.84
CA PHE A 182 -18.28 -14.72 -5.28
C PHE A 182 -19.32 -14.88 -6.40
N PRO A 183 -20.29 -15.81 -6.26
CA PRO A 183 -21.34 -15.99 -7.25
C PRO A 183 -22.09 -14.68 -7.49
N SER A 184 -22.37 -14.38 -8.75
CA SER A 184 -23.28 -13.30 -9.13
C SER A 184 -24.71 -13.74 -8.86
N GLU A 185 -25.45 -13.02 -8.02
CA GLU A 185 -26.91 -13.16 -7.96
C GLU A 185 -27.50 -12.62 -9.28
N PRO A 186 -28.50 -13.27 -9.90
CA PRO A 186 -29.07 -12.84 -11.18
C PRO A 186 -29.57 -11.38 -11.19
N GLU A 187 -29.91 -10.84 -10.02
CA GLU A 187 -30.39 -9.45 -9.83
C GLU A 187 -29.26 -8.45 -9.53
N SER A 188 -28.01 -8.91 -9.43
CA SER A 188 -26.84 -8.09 -9.05
C SER A 188 -26.07 -7.48 -10.23
N GLU A 189 -26.62 -7.50 -11.44
CA GLU A 189 -25.99 -6.98 -12.66
C GLU A 189 -25.78 -5.45 -12.67
N GLU A 190 -26.28 -4.69 -11.69
CA GLU A 190 -26.21 -3.22 -11.72
C GLU A 190 -24.87 -2.62 -11.24
N VAL A 191 -24.04 -3.33 -10.47
CA VAL A 191 -22.78 -2.76 -9.93
C VAL A 191 -21.57 -3.63 -10.24
N PRO A 192 -20.58 -3.13 -11.02
CA PRO A 192 -19.38 -3.90 -11.33
C PRO A 192 -18.53 -4.13 -10.09
N TYR A 193 -17.97 -5.35 -9.97
CA TYR A 193 -17.07 -5.72 -8.88
C TYR A 193 -15.84 -4.81 -8.79
N HIS A 194 -15.26 -4.45 -9.93
CA HIS A 194 -14.13 -3.54 -10.02
C HIS A 194 -14.50 -2.25 -10.73
N ARG A 195 -14.09 -1.12 -10.16
CA ARG A 195 -14.14 0.18 -10.82
C ARG A 195 -12.78 0.85 -10.72
N SER A 196 -12.48 1.69 -11.71
CA SER A 196 -11.35 2.59 -11.63
C SER A 196 -11.67 3.93 -12.25
N PHE A 197 -11.04 4.98 -11.71
CA PHE A 197 -11.18 6.34 -12.22
C PHE A 197 -9.89 7.11 -11.98
N ASP A 198 -9.62 8.07 -12.86
CA ASP A 198 -8.41 8.88 -12.79
C ASP A 198 -8.68 10.15 -11.98
N VAL A 199 -7.78 10.45 -11.05
CA VAL A 199 -7.81 11.65 -10.23
C VAL A 199 -6.64 12.56 -10.62
N GLU A 200 -6.95 13.84 -10.79
CA GLU A 200 -5.96 14.88 -11.07
C GLU A 200 -5.34 15.38 -9.75
N ALA A 201 -4.01 15.50 -9.70
CA ALA A 201 -3.35 16.36 -8.72
C ALA A 201 -2.30 17.25 -9.36
N THR A 202 -2.01 18.34 -8.64
CA THR A 202 -0.95 19.27 -8.98
C THR A 202 0.42 18.64 -8.77
N GLY A 203 1.17 18.51 -9.88
CA GLY A 203 2.57 18.10 -9.92
C GLY A 203 3.54 19.28 -10.10
N PRO A 204 4.82 18.97 -10.37
CA PRO A 204 5.86 19.95 -10.69
C PRO A 204 5.45 20.92 -11.79
N PHE A 205 5.89 22.18 -11.73
CA PHE A 205 5.57 23.21 -12.74
C PHE A 205 4.07 23.51 -12.88
N SER A 206 3.28 23.27 -11.83
CA SER A 206 1.80 23.32 -11.91
C SER A 206 1.25 22.38 -12.99
N SER A 207 1.99 21.32 -13.33
CA SER A 207 1.53 20.30 -14.28
C SER A 207 0.39 19.49 -13.65
N LYS A 208 -0.53 19.06 -14.51
CA LYS A 208 -1.59 18.13 -14.12
C LYS A 208 -1.03 16.72 -14.18
N GLN A 209 -1.00 16.03 -13.05
CA GLN A 209 -0.63 14.62 -12.97
C GLN A 209 -1.90 13.80 -12.70
N MET A 210 -2.09 12.75 -13.50
CA MET A 210 -3.20 11.81 -13.32
C MET A 210 -2.70 10.57 -12.58
N PHE A 211 -3.51 10.05 -11.67
CA PHE A 211 -3.31 8.74 -11.06
C PHE A 211 -4.63 8.00 -11.00
N ARG A 212 -4.57 6.71 -11.31
CA ARG A 212 -5.74 5.85 -11.27
C ARG A 212 -5.97 5.36 -9.86
N VAL A 213 -7.23 5.46 -9.45
CA VAL A 213 -7.74 4.93 -8.19
C VAL A 213 -8.60 3.72 -8.51
N HIS A 214 -8.44 2.67 -7.71
CA HIS A 214 -9.18 1.41 -7.87
C HIS A 214 -10.12 1.18 -6.70
N GLU A 215 -11.23 0.53 -7.01
CA GLU A 215 -12.25 0.11 -6.07
C GLU A 215 -12.65 -1.33 -6.36
N PHE A 216 -12.73 -2.17 -5.32
CA PHE A 216 -13.21 -3.55 -5.40
C PHE A 216 -14.32 -3.78 -4.39
N LEU A 217 -15.45 -4.28 -4.85
CA LEU A 217 -16.52 -4.72 -3.96
C LEU A 217 -16.05 -5.90 -3.10
N THR A 218 -16.63 -6.02 -1.92
CA THR A 218 -16.32 -7.03 -0.92
C THR A 218 -17.38 -8.12 -0.84
N GLY A 219 -18.53 -7.93 -1.51
CA GLY A 219 -19.71 -8.80 -1.37
C GLY A 219 -20.39 -8.65 -0.01
N ARG A 220 -20.09 -7.57 0.72
CA ARG A 220 -20.52 -7.31 2.10
C ARG A 220 -21.02 -5.87 2.28
N GLU A 221 -21.25 -5.17 1.17
CA GLU A 221 -21.71 -3.78 1.13
C GLU A 221 -23.07 -3.61 1.83
N ALA A 222 -23.97 -4.58 1.69
CA ALA A 222 -25.25 -4.60 2.41
C ALA A 222 -25.08 -4.63 3.95
N GLY A 223 -23.96 -5.18 4.45
CA GLY A 223 -23.58 -5.16 5.87
C GLY A 223 -22.84 -3.87 6.28
N GLY A 224 -22.75 -2.88 5.40
CA GLY A 224 -22.06 -1.62 5.62
C GLY A 224 -20.54 -1.72 5.53
N ILE A 225 -19.97 -2.80 4.98
CA ILE A 225 -18.55 -2.87 4.65
C ILE A 225 -18.33 -2.04 3.38
N LYS A 226 -17.47 -1.03 3.45
CA LYS A 226 -17.13 -0.24 2.26
C LYS A 226 -16.24 -1.05 1.32
N PRO A 227 -16.28 -0.79 0.01
CA PRO A 227 -15.36 -1.39 -0.95
C PRO A 227 -13.88 -1.20 -0.55
N VAL A 228 -13.03 -2.12 -1.01
CA VAL A 228 -11.58 -1.95 -0.91
C VAL A 228 -11.17 -0.87 -1.91
N PHE A 229 -10.76 0.29 -1.41
CA PHE A 229 -10.57 1.49 -2.22
C PHE A 229 -9.18 2.11 -2.04
N GLY A 230 -8.73 2.87 -3.03
CA GLY A 230 -7.65 3.82 -2.85
C GLY A 230 -6.30 3.16 -2.59
N LEU A 231 -5.62 3.62 -1.53
CA LEU A 231 -4.29 3.14 -1.17
C LEU A 231 -4.30 1.65 -0.81
N THR A 232 -5.33 1.19 -0.10
CA THR A 232 -5.50 -0.22 0.26
C THR A 232 -5.59 -1.09 -0.99
N ALA A 233 -6.41 -0.69 -1.96
CA ALA A 233 -6.51 -1.38 -3.26
C ALA A 233 -5.17 -1.40 -4.00
N ALA A 234 -4.47 -0.26 -4.09
CA ALA A 234 -3.17 -0.17 -4.76
C ALA A 234 -2.10 -1.09 -4.14
N MET A 235 -2.06 -1.19 -2.80
CA MET A 235 -1.13 -2.09 -2.11
C MET A 235 -1.50 -3.56 -2.38
N LEU A 236 -2.78 -3.92 -2.37
CA LEU A 236 -3.23 -5.30 -2.59
C LEU A 236 -3.07 -5.75 -4.04
N ILE A 237 -3.34 -4.88 -5.02
CA ILE A 237 -2.97 -5.11 -6.42
C ILE A 237 -1.48 -5.44 -6.49
N ARG A 238 -0.62 -4.61 -5.89
CA ARG A 238 0.84 -4.83 -5.95
C ARG A 238 1.29 -6.14 -5.30
N VAL A 239 0.75 -6.47 -4.12
CA VAL A 239 1.04 -7.75 -3.45
C VAL A 239 0.59 -8.92 -4.32
N ALA A 240 -0.61 -8.86 -4.89
CA ALA A 240 -1.13 -9.91 -5.75
C ALA A 240 -0.31 -10.04 -7.03
N THR A 241 0.10 -8.94 -7.68
CA THR A 241 0.95 -8.95 -8.88
C THR A 241 2.28 -9.64 -8.62
N ILE A 242 2.94 -9.30 -7.51
CA ILE A 242 4.21 -9.94 -7.09
C ILE A 242 3.98 -11.42 -6.81
N GLY A 243 2.97 -11.74 -6.01
CA GLY A 243 2.67 -13.10 -5.59
C GLY A 243 2.33 -13.98 -6.78
N TYR A 244 1.25 -13.69 -7.49
CA TYR A 244 0.80 -14.51 -8.61
C TYR A 244 1.69 -14.41 -9.85
N GLY A 245 2.61 -13.44 -9.90
CA GLY A 245 3.59 -13.29 -10.98
C GLY A 245 2.93 -12.95 -12.31
N ARG A 246 1.82 -12.20 -12.28
CA ARG A 246 1.07 -11.74 -13.45
C ARG A 246 0.48 -10.35 -13.19
N GLU A 247 0.29 -9.60 -14.27
CA GLU A 247 -0.41 -8.31 -14.23
C GLU A 247 -1.93 -8.50 -14.05
N PRO A 248 -2.65 -7.50 -13.52
CA PRO A 248 -4.11 -7.49 -13.50
C PRO A 248 -4.71 -7.49 -14.92
N ASP A 249 -5.97 -7.90 -15.05
CA ASP A 249 -6.75 -7.81 -16.30
C ASP A 249 -7.24 -6.38 -16.64
N PHE A 250 -6.82 -5.40 -15.85
CA PHE A 250 -7.11 -3.98 -16.02
C PHE A 250 -5.83 -3.14 -15.90
N GLU A 251 -5.87 -1.93 -16.45
CA GLU A 251 -4.76 -0.97 -16.35
C GLU A 251 -4.65 -0.36 -14.94
N VAL A 252 -3.50 -0.51 -14.30
CA VAL A 252 -3.23 -0.01 -12.93
C VAL A 252 -2.91 1.50 -12.89
N HIS A 253 -2.40 2.05 -13.99
CA HIS A 253 -1.95 3.43 -14.07
C HIS A 253 -2.38 4.06 -15.40
N PRO A 254 -2.76 5.35 -15.41
CA PRO A 254 -3.01 6.04 -16.66
C PRO A 254 -1.68 6.30 -17.40
N PRO A 255 -1.72 6.51 -18.73
CA PRO A 255 -0.53 6.84 -19.50
C PRO A 255 0.20 8.06 -18.94
N GLY A 256 1.52 7.94 -18.75
CA GLY A 256 2.35 9.04 -18.24
C GLY A 256 2.20 9.33 -16.74
N ALA A 257 1.54 8.46 -15.98
CA ALA A 257 1.47 8.60 -14.52
C ALA A 257 2.88 8.66 -13.89
N PRO A 258 3.09 9.54 -12.89
CA PRO A 258 4.34 9.57 -12.15
C PRO A 258 4.53 8.27 -11.35
N THR A 259 5.77 7.82 -11.29
CA THR A 259 6.16 6.69 -10.43
C THR A 259 5.93 7.01 -8.96
N MET A 260 5.84 5.98 -8.11
CA MET A 260 5.68 6.18 -6.66
C MET A 260 6.85 6.98 -6.06
N ASP A 261 8.08 6.75 -6.53
CA ASP A 261 9.27 7.51 -6.11
C ASP A 261 9.16 8.99 -6.49
N GLU A 262 8.69 9.31 -7.70
CA GLU A 262 8.45 10.70 -8.14
C GLU A 262 7.36 11.37 -7.29
N ARG A 263 6.28 10.63 -6.97
CA ARG A 263 5.20 11.12 -6.10
C ARG A 263 5.70 11.40 -4.68
N ILE A 264 6.47 10.48 -4.10
CA ILE A 264 7.06 10.66 -2.76
C ILE A 264 8.04 11.82 -2.77
N ALA A 265 8.94 11.92 -3.75
CA ALA A 265 9.87 13.03 -3.89
C ALA A 265 9.14 14.38 -3.96
N TRP A 266 8.08 14.46 -4.76
CA TRP A 266 7.23 15.64 -4.85
C TRP A 266 6.57 15.99 -3.51
N ALA A 267 6.03 14.99 -2.80
CA ALA A 267 5.40 15.19 -1.50
C ALA A 267 6.38 15.68 -0.44
N LEU A 268 7.58 15.11 -0.38
CA LEU A 268 8.64 15.51 0.56
C LEU A 268 9.00 16.98 0.45
N VAL A 269 8.97 17.54 -0.78
CA VAL A 269 9.42 18.91 -1.03
C VAL A 269 8.27 19.93 -1.13
N HIS A 270 7.01 19.51 -1.29
CA HIS A 270 5.87 20.44 -1.43
C HIS A 270 4.89 20.44 -0.27
N ARG A 271 4.61 19.28 0.33
CA ARG A 271 3.62 19.20 1.41
C ARG A 271 4.25 19.64 2.72
N LYS A 272 3.62 20.62 3.38
CA LYS A 272 4.10 21.21 4.64
C LYS A 272 4.42 20.15 5.69
N VAL A 273 3.53 19.16 5.87
CA VAL A 273 3.70 18.07 6.85
C VAL A 273 4.99 17.25 6.66
N PHE A 274 5.45 17.08 5.42
CA PHE A 274 6.69 16.36 5.13
C PHE A 274 7.91 17.27 5.21
N LYS A 275 7.81 18.52 4.73
CA LYS A 275 8.90 19.51 4.84
C LYS A 275 9.29 19.75 6.30
N ASP A 276 8.31 20.07 7.14
CA ASP A 276 8.52 20.34 8.56
C ASP A 276 9.16 19.12 9.27
N ALA A 277 8.73 17.91 8.90
CA ALA A 277 9.27 16.67 9.46
C ALA A 277 10.70 16.39 8.98
N CYS A 278 11.00 16.64 7.71
CA CYS A 278 12.36 16.48 7.17
C CYS A 278 13.33 17.48 7.82
N GLU A 279 12.93 18.73 8.02
CA GLU A 279 13.73 19.74 8.70
C GLU A 279 14.00 19.35 10.15
N LYS A 280 12.95 18.97 10.90
CA LYS A 280 13.07 18.53 12.30
C LYS A 280 13.97 17.30 12.48
N GLU A 281 13.96 16.38 11.52
CA GLU A 281 14.72 15.13 11.55
C GLU A 281 16.05 15.20 10.79
N GLY A 282 16.45 16.38 10.28
CA GLY A 282 17.74 16.58 9.59
C GLY A 282 17.89 15.80 8.29
N ILE A 283 16.79 15.59 7.54
CA ILE A 283 16.78 14.82 6.30
C ILE A 283 17.17 15.68 5.11
N ASP A 284 18.20 15.24 4.36
CA ASP A 284 18.60 15.88 3.12
C ASP A 284 17.58 15.64 1.99
N LEU A 285 16.99 16.74 1.51
CA LEU A 285 16.04 16.76 0.41
C LEU A 285 16.71 16.94 -0.97
N GLY A 286 18.04 16.98 -1.08
CA GLY A 286 18.76 17.20 -2.34
C GLY A 286 18.39 16.22 -3.46
N LEU A 287 18.30 14.92 -3.15
CA LEU A 287 17.83 13.93 -4.13
C LEU A 287 16.33 14.07 -4.44
N ALA A 288 15.50 14.31 -3.44
CA ALA A 288 14.06 14.51 -3.62
C ALA A 288 13.78 15.70 -4.55
N ARG A 289 14.47 16.83 -4.35
CA ARG A 289 14.40 18.01 -5.23
C ARG A 289 14.78 17.70 -6.68
N ARG A 290 15.87 16.93 -6.89
CA ARG A 290 16.29 16.50 -8.23
C ARG A 290 15.25 15.62 -8.92
N ILE A 291 14.68 14.64 -8.22
CA ILE A 291 13.64 13.75 -8.77
C ILE A 291 12.36 14.55 -9.06
N ALA A 292 11.99 15.47 -8.16
CA ALA A 292 10.83 16.34 -8.33
C ALA A 292 11.03 17.45 -9.39
N GLY A 293 12.26 17.68 -9.85
CA GLY A 293 12.58 18.73 -10.81
C GLY A 293 12.46 20.15 -10.24
N VAL A 294 12.82 20.35 -8.96
CA VAL A 294 12.78 21.66 -8.29
C VAL A 294 14.13 22.07 -7.69
N ASP A 295 14.34 23.37 -7.49
CA ASP A 295 15.54 23.94 -6.87
C ASP A 295 15.43 23.94 -5.33
N LYS A 296 16.42 24.56 -4.66
CA LYS A 296 16.48 24.65 -3.20
C LYS A 296 15.28 25.40 -2.59
N ASP A 297 14.70 26.33 -3.33
CA ASP A 297 13.56 27.17 -2.94
C ASP A 297 12.22 26.51 -3.32
N GLY A 298 12.25 25.28 -3.85
CA GLY A 298 11.07 24.57 -4.33
C GLY A 298 10.55 25.09 -5.66
N ARG A 299 11.32 25.95 -6.35
CA ARG A 299 10.92 26.49 -7.64
C ARG A 299 11.26 25.50 -8.75
N PRO A 300 10.42 25.35 -9.77
CA PRO A 300 10.66 24.37 -10.81
C PRO A 300 11.91 24.66 -11.67
N VAL A 301 12.77 23.66 -11.90
CA VAL A 301 14.01 23.78 -12.69
C VAL A 301 13.80 23.19 -14.08
N LYS A 302 13.91 24.01 -15.14
CA LYS A 302 13.78 23.54 -16.53
C LYS A 302 14.87 22.48 -16.82
N THR A 303 14.46 21.23 -17.05
CA THR A 303 15.33 20.15 -17.52
C THR A 303 14.86 19.67 -18.90
N ALA A 304 15.74 18.99 -19.66
CA ALA A 304 15.46 18.56 -21.04
C ALA A 304 14.22 17.66 -21.21
N ARG A 305 13.77 16.98 -20.13
CA ARG A 305 12.51 16.22 -20.11
C ARG A 305 11.26 17.12 -20.18
N ASN A 306 11.33 18.34 -19.64
CA ASN A 306 10.22 19.29 -19.58
C ASN A 306 9.96 20.00 -20.92
N LEU A 307 10.93 19.99 -21.84
CA LEU A 307 10.76 20.55 -23.19
C LEU A 307 9.82 19.69 -24.05
N LYS A 308 9.82 18.36 -23.87
CA LYS A 308 8.99 17.44 -24.66
C LYS A 308 7.52 17.40 -24.22
N ALA A 309 7.21 17.78 -22.98
CA ALA A 309 5.83 17.82 -22.47
C ALA A 309 5.08 19.12 -22.86
N GLY A 310 5.80 20.18 -23.27
CA GLY A 310 5.21 21.44 -23.73
C GLY A 310 4.84 21.47 -25.22
N GLU A 311 5.34 20.53 -26.02
CA GLU A 311 5.03 20.43 -27.46
C GLU A 311 3.85 19.47 -27.73
N GLY A 312 2.71 19.75 -27.10
CA GLY A 312 1.43 19.18 -27.50
C GLY A 312 1.03 19.75 -28.86
N LYS A 313 1.30 18.99 -29.93
CA LYS A 313 0.89 19.24 -31.33
C LYS A 313 -0.46 19.96 -31.43
N GLY A 314 -0.45 21.17 -32.00
CA GLY A 314 -1.64 21.82 -32.51
C GLY A 314 -2.31 20.94 -33.58
N ARG A 315 -3.36 20.22 -33.20
CA ARG A 315 -4.22 19.49 -34.13
C ARG A 315 -5.10 20.51 -34.84
N ARG A 316 -4.80 20.78 -36.12
CA ARG A 316 -5.69 21.49 -37.04
C ARG A 316 -7.08 20.83 -37.00
N LYS A 317 -8.10 21.60 -36.65
CA LYS A 317 -9.52 21.22 -36.85
C LYS A 317 -9.71 20.94 -38.34
N ARG A 318 -10.11 19.71 -38.69
CA ARG A 318 -10.78 19.45 -39.97
C ARG A 318 -12.27 19.56 -39.68
N GLU A 319 -12.88 20.62 -40.22
CA GLU A 319 -14.33 20.69 -40.36
C GLU A 319 -14.77 19.56 -41.30
N TYR A 320 -15.71 18.74 -40.84
CA TYR A 320 -16.58 17.98 -41.73
C TYR A 320 -17.91 18.73 -41.78
N LYS A 321 -18.21 19.27 -42.96
CA LYS A 321 -19.55 19.69 -43.35
C LYS A 321 -20.36 18.42 -43.62
N LEU A 322 -21.61 18.44 -43.12
CA LEU A 322 -22.70 17.46 -43.21
C LEU A 322 -22.55 16.38 -44.29
#